data_AF-A0A7S1GNX7-F1
#
_entry.id   AF-A0A7S1GNX7-F1
#
_cell.length_a   1.000
_cell.length_b   1.000
_cell.length_c   1.000
_cell.angle_alpha   90.00
_cell.angle_beta   90.00
_cell.angle_gamma   90.00
#
_symmetry.space_group_name_H-M   'P 1'
#
loop_
_entity.id
_entity.type
_entity.pdbx_description
1 polymer ?
#
loop_
_entity_poly.entity_id
_entity_poly.type
_entity_poly.pdbx_seq_one_letter_code
_entity_poly.pdbx_strand_id
1 'polypeptide(L)'
;LFYPITRIGVNEYRLQGSPIEYVAPEKVDKQSGMVKIEKEEEDDGEEDNDNVTAEEQELVSATATRAVADAIQRSTEARRLQVAELAKINEEAAAATRKAKAEAFEAERKARAKAVEEARLKAQENAKAMLQDRQKEREENERMRTKIEAERKQKAKEAAAAKAKALAAMEEENRRKAQQAAAAAEALAKAEAEKKRKAEVAAAELAKSVAEARAERQRIADEAAASKAKAIAESQAEVRRKIEEAAVAKKKKQEAEAQQNPLSAFSFFASLDPQQGEDDQKQKAPAPKRKAPAPQSPQKSKPLFQTPKPQPQKGPRPLFQLPKQPQKKSQREKPPIQKQKTTVKKAKPLFQMPLKPQQKERIVKGTQAVSTKSNPIINPFQFGAPKKPVTKAKSASRKAKTAAPKASKAKSAPRGVPTVSRWRKNYDGSITGFITGSSQFDENEKITTSQIARGEIGKGNVVQTKSGSKYFLN
;
A
#
# COMPACT_ATOMS: atom_id res chain seq x y z
N LEU A 1 6.37 6.58 -9.64
CA LEU A 1 7.14 7.56 -10.45
C LEU A 1 7.67 6.85 -11.68
N PHE A 2 6.95 6.93 -12.79
CA PHE A 2 7.45 6.52 -14.11
C PHE A 2 7.30 7.73 -15.00
N TYR A 3 8.43 8.31 -15.41
CA TYR A 3 8.46 9.41 -16.36
C TYR A 3 7.96 8.91 -17.72
N PRO A 4 7.03 9.64 -18.38
CA PRO A 4 6.62 9.31 -19.73
C PRO A 4 7.77 9.61 -20.68
N ILE A 5 8.18 8.58 -21.44
CA ILE A 5 9.04 8.74 -22.61
C ILE A 5 8.22 9.53 -23.63
N THR A 6 8.54 10.81 -23.78
CA THR A 6 8.09 11.64 -24.89
C THR A 6 8.60 11.02 -26.19
N ARG A 7 7.71 10.30 -26.88
CA ARG A 7 7.96 9.88 -28.25
C ARG A 7 7.97 11.13 -29.12
N ILE A 8 9.14 11.39 -29.67
CA ILE A 8 9.43 12.34 -30.73
C ILE A 8 8.33 12.22 -31.78
N GLY A 9 7.58 13.32 -31.96
CA GLY A 9 6.57 13.44 -33.00
C GLY A 9 7.23 13.18 -34.34
N VAL A 10 6.72 12.17 -35.04
CA VAL A 10 6.96 12.02 -36.47
C VAL A 10 6.23 13.21 -37.09
N ASN A 11 6.98 14.27 -37.38
CA ASN A 11 6.48 15.38 -38.18
C ASN A 11 6.04 14.79 -39.52
N GLU A 12 4.73 14.75 -39.68
CA GLU A 12 4.05 14.58 -40.95
C GLU A 12 4.47 15.79 -41.80
N TYR A 13 5.56 15.63 -42.56
CA TYR A 13 5.94 16.57 -43.60
C TYR A 13 4.86 16.49 -44.68
N ARG A 14 3.78 17.22 -44.45
CA ARG A 14 2.82 17.63 -45.45
C ARG A 14 3.64 18.44 -46.46
N LEU A 15 4.05 17.78 -47.55
CA LEU A 15 4.59 18.40 -48.73
C LEU A 15 3.57 19.46 -49.17
N GLN A 16 3.77 20.70 -48.72
CA GLN A 16 3.22 21.87 -49.36
C GLN A 16 3.89 21.91 -50.73
N GLY A 17 3.22 21.33 -51.72
CA GLY A 17 3.55 21.57 -53.11
C GLY A 17 3.52 23.08 -53.29
N SER A 18 4.69 23.66 -53.48
CA SER A 18 4.82 25.02 -53.96
C SER A 18 3.97 25.12 -55.22
N PRO A 19 3.09 26.13 -55.34
CA PRO A 19 2.37 26.34 -56.58
C PRO A 19 3.42 26.54 -57.67
N ILE A 20 3.44 25.63 -58.63
CA ILE A 20 4.24 25.81 -59.84
C ILE A 20 3.58 26.99 -60.55
N GLU A 21 4.14 28.17 -60.35
CA GLU A 21 3.80 29.36 -61.09
C GLU A 21 4.05 29.02 -62.56
N TYR A 22 2.94 28.81 -63.28
CA TYR A 22 2.96 28.62 -64.71
C TYR A 22 3.29 29.99 -65.31
N VAL A 23 4.59 30.29 -65.44
CA VAL A 23 5.06 31.44 -66.19
C VAL A 23 4.65 31.19 -67.64
N ALA A 24 3.58 31.86 -68.05
CA ALA A 24 3.13 31.86 -69.42
C ALA A 24 4.32 32.23 -70.33
N PRO A 25 4.56 31.51 -71.43
CA PRO A 25 5.58 31.92 -72.38
C PRO A 25 5.23 33.32 -72.89
N GLU A 26 6.09 34.26 -72.56
CA GLU A 26 6.08 35.62 -73.06
C GLU A 26 5.97 35.54 -74.59
N LYS A 27 4.96 36.23 -75.12
CA LYS A 27 4.70 36.30 -76.55
C LYS A 27 5.96 36.85 -77.19
N VAL A 28 6.73 35.99 -77.86
CA VAL A 28 7.80 36.43 -78.75
C VAL A 28 7.10 37.23 -79.85
N ASP A 29 7.20 38.56 -79.72
CA ASP A 29 6.81 39.50 -80.73
C ASP A 29 7.51 39.10 -82.03
N LYS A 30 6.72 38.53 -82.94
CA LYS A 30 7.09 38.40 -84.34
C LYS A 30 7.08 39.81 -84.91
N GLN A 31 8.11 40.60 -84.61
CA GLN A 31 8.51 41.69 -85.48
C GLN A 31 9.04 41.07 -86.77
N SER A 32 8.07 40.76 -87.62
CA SER A 32 8.17 40.72 -89.07
C SER A 32 8.98 41.94 -89.53
N GLY A 33 10.29 41.77 -89.64
CA GLY A 33 11.13 42.60 -90.49
C GLY A 33 10.70 42.36 -91.93
N MET A 34 9.67 43.11 -92.36
CA MET A 34 9.42 43.38 -93.77
C MET A 34 10.69 44.00 -94.33
N VAL A 35 11.53 43.19 -94.97
CA VAL A 35 12.52 43.71 -95.92
C VAL A 35 11.69 44.30 -97.05
N LYS A 36 11.55 45.63 -97.05
CA LYS A 36 11.13 46.40 -98.23
C LYS A 36 12.15 46.07 -99.32
N ILE A 37 11.72 45.27 -100.29
CA ILE A 37 12.40 45.21 -101.57
C ILE A 37 12.01 46.52 -102.25
N GLU A 38 12.91 47.50 -102.16
CA GLU A 38 12.85 48.71 -102.97
C GLU A 38 12.96 48.26 -104.43
N LYS A 39 11.88 48.50 -105.16
CA LYS A 39 11.75 48.29 -106.59
C LYS A 39 12.39 49.53 -107.22
N GLU A 40 13.68 49.45 -107.51
CA GLU A 40 14.36 50.43 -108.36
C GLU A 40 13.86 50.21 -109.80
N GLU A 41 13.13 51.20 -110.30
CA GLU A 41 12.82 51.41 -111.71
C GLU A 41 14.07 52.01 -112.37
N GLU A 42 14.73 51.22 -113.21
CA GLU A 42 15.72 51.63 -114.21
C GLU A 42 15.31 50.91 -115.50
N ASP A 43 15.48 51.39 -116.71
CA ASP A 43 15.70 52.70 -117.33
C ASP A 43 15.58 52.35 -118.82
N ASP A 44 14.86 53.15 -119.58
CA ASP A 44 14.41 52.83 -120.93
C ASP A 44 15.56 53.11 -121.92
N GLY A 45 16.53 52.19 -121.98
CA GLY A 45 17.68 52.25 -122.88
C GLY A 45 17.47 51.43 -124.16
N GLU A 46 17.01 52.10 -125.20
CA GLU A 46 16.84 51.60 -126.58
C GLU A 46 18.22 51.48 -127.25
N GLU A 47 18.72 50.26 -127.49
CA GLU A 47 19.93 50.04 -128.31
C GLU A 47 19.76 48.86 -129.29
N ASP A 48 19.79 49.25 -130.56
CA ASP A 48 20.21 48.58 -131.80
C ASP A 48 20.50 47.06 -131.80
N ASN A 49 19.66 46.36 -132.58
CA ASN A 49 19.83 44.97 -133.01
C ASN A 49 20.97 44.83 -134.04
N ASP A 50 22.17 44.50 -133.58
CA ASP A 50 23.19 43.89 -134.42
C ASP A 50 22.99 42.37 -134.48
N ASN A 51 22.73 41.90 -135.70
CA ASN A 51 22.45 40.53 -136.09
C ASN A 51 23.71 39.64 -135.92
N VAL A 52 23.93 39.15 -134.69
CA VAL A 52 24.94 38.14 -134.38
C VAL A 52 24.45 36.78 -134.90
N THR A 53 25.25 36.16 -135.77
CA THR A 53 25.00 34.85 -136.34
C THR A 53 24.84 33.76 -135.27
N ALA A 54 23.79 32.95 -135.39
CA ALA A 54 23.30 32.01 -134.37
C ALA A 54 24.35 31.03 -133.80
N GLU A 55 25.42 30.70 -134.53
CA GLU A 55 26.47 29.79 -134.07
C GLU A 55 27.39 30.40 -132.99
N GLU A 56 27.61 31.72 -133.00
CA GLU A 56 28.43 32.38 -131.96
C GLU A 56 27.65 32.60 -130.65
N GLN A 57 26.33 32.81 -130.73
CA GLN A 57 25.47 32.88 -129.55
C GLN A 57 25.37 31.51 -128.83
N GLU A 58 25.44 30.39 -129.55
CA GLU A 58 25.43 29.06 -128.95
C GLU A 58 26.73 28.76 -128.20
N LEU A 59 27.89 29.16 -128.73
CA LEU A 59 29.18 28.95 -128.07
C LEU A 59 29.39 29.86 -126.85
N VAL A 60 28.92 31.11 -126.92
CA VAL A 60 28.96 32.06 -125.79
C VAL A 60 27.99 31.61 -124.68
N SER A 61 26.79 31.14 -125.02
CA SER A 61 25.84 30.62 -124.03
C SER A 61 26.28 29.29 -123.40
N ALA A 62 26.92 28.39 -124.16
CA ALA A 62 27.51 27.15 -123.62
C ALA A 62 28.69 27.42 -122.66
N THR A 63 29.51 28.44 -122.96
CA THR A 63 30.64 28.82 -122.09
C THR A 63 30.14 29.54 -120.84
N ALA A 64 29.15 30.42 -120.98
CA ALA A 64 28.49 31.09 -119.86
C ALA A 64 27.80 30.09 -118.91
N THR A 65 27.09 29.09 -119.44
CA THR A 65 26.44 28.06 -118.62
C THR A 65 27.43 27.19 -117.85
N ARG A 66 28.58 26.83 -118.44
CA ARG A 66 29.67 26.15 -117.71
C ARG A 66 30.28 27.02 -116.61
N ALA A 67 30.56 28.29 -116.90
CA ALA A 67 31.08 29.23 -115.90
C ALA A 67 30.10 29.44 -114.73
N VAL A 68 28.80 29.51 -115.01
CA VAL A 68 27.74 29.58 -113.99
C VAL A 68 27.67 28.27 -113.18
N ALA A 69 27.75 27.11 -113.83
CA ALA A 69 27.74 25.82 -113.14
C ALA A 69 28.95 25.68 -112.20
N ASP A 70 30.15 26.06 -112.65
CA ASP A 70 31.36 26.06 -111.83
C ASP A 70 31.27 27.05 -110.66
N ALA A 71 30.70 28.25 -110.88
CA ALA A 71 30.46 29.22 -109.83
C ALA A 71 29.46 28.72 -108.78
N ILE A 72 28.38 28.04 -109.21
CA ILE A 72 27.42 27.37 -108.32
C ILE A 72 28.13 26.28 -107.53
N GLN A 73 28.93 25.42 -108.18
CA GLN A 73 29.65 24.35 -107.49
C GLN A 73 30.59 24.93 -106.42
N ARG A 74 31.43 25.91 -106.77
CA ARG A 74 32.32 26.60 -105.81
C ARG A 74 31.54 27.24 -104.67
N SER A 75 30.40 27.86 -104.95
CA SER A 75 29.52 28.44 -103.93
C SER A 75 28.94 27.37 -102.99
N THR A 76 28.51 26.22 -103.53
CA THR A 76 27.99 25.11 -102.72
C THR A 76 29.07 24.46 -101.86
N GLU A 77 30.29 24.31 -102.37
CA GLU A 77 31.43 23.79 -101.61
C GLU A 77 31.83 24.76 -100.49
N ALA A 78 31.88 26.07 -100.76
CA ALA A 78 32.11 27.08 -99.74
C ALA A 78 31.04 27.04 -98.63
N ARG A 79 29.76 26.91 -99.00
CA ARG A 79 28.66 26.74 -98.02
C ARG A 79 28.80 25.45 -97.21
N ARG A 80 29.21 24.33 -97.83
CA ARG A 80 29.45 23.07 -97.11
C ARG A 80 30.58 23.21 -96.09
N LEU A 81 31.66 23.90 -96.43
CA LEU A 81 32.77 24.17 -95.52
C LEU A 81 32.32 25.06 -94.35
N GLN A 82 31.56 26.13 -94.62
CA GLN A 82 30.98 26.99 -93.56
C GLN A 82 30.05 26.21 -92.63
N VAL A 83 29.17 25.35 -93.16
CA VAL A 83 28.29 24.51 -92.34
C VAL A 83 29.10 23.53 -91.50
N ALA A 84 30.15 22.93 -92.06
CA ALA A 84 31.03 22.02 -91.32
C ALA A 84 31.81 22.74 -90.21
N GLU A 85 32.26 23.98 -90.44
CA GLU A 85 32.91 24.82 -89.44
C GLU A 85 31.93 25.20 -88.30
N LEU A 86 30.72 25.63 -88.65
CA LEU A 86 29.66 25.90 -87.65
C LEU A 86 29.29 24.65 -86.85
N ALA A 87 29.27 23.47 -87.48
CA ALA A 87 29.04 22.21 -86.78
C ALA A 87 30.15 21.91 -85.75
N LYS A 88 31.41 22.15 -86.10
CA LYS A 88 32.54 22.01 -85.16
C LYS A 88 32.45 22.99 -84.01
N ILE A 89 32.16 24.26 -84.27
CA ILE A 89 31.97 25.28 -83.23
C ILE A 89 30.83 24.89 -82.28
N ASN A 90 29.71 24.41 -82.82
CA ASN A 90 28.58 23.94 -82.02
C ASN A 90 28.93 22.70 -81.18
N GLU A 91 29.72 21.77 -81.73
CA GLU A 91 30.18 20.58 -80.99
C GLU A 91 31.15 20.97 -79.87
N GLU A 92 32.09 21.87 -80.11
CA GLU A 92 33.02 22.40 -79.10
C GLU A 92 32.27 23.16 -77.99
N ALA A 93 31.29 23.99 -78.35
CA ALA A 93 30.42 24.66 -77.39
C ALA A 93 29.60 23.66 -76.56
N ALA A 94 29.07 22.60 -77.19
CA ALA A 94 28.38 21.52 -76.49
C ALA A 94 29.32 20.73 -75.56
N ALA A 95 30.56 20.48 -75.97
CA ALA A 95 31.57 19.83 -75.14
C ALA A 95 31.97 20.71 -73.93
N ALA A 96 32.18 22.01 -74.15
CA ALA A 96 32.49 22.97 -73.09
C ALA A 96 31.35 23.07 -72.06
N THR A 97 30.10 23.13 -72.52
CA THR A 97 28.94 23.16 -71.61
C THR A 97 28.75 21.85 -70.84
N ARG A 98 29.02 20.68 -71.45
CA ARG A 98 29.03 19.39 -70.74
C ARG A 98 30.11 19.33 -69.68
N LYS A 99 31.32 19.82 -69.98
CA LYS A 99 32.43 19.90 -69.02
C LYS A 99 32.09 20.82 -67.84
N ALA A 100 31.58 22.02 -68.12
CA ALA A 100 31.15 22.97 -67.08
C ALA A 100 30.04 22.39 -66.18
N LYS A 101 29.05 21.69 -66.77
CA LYS A 101 28.00 21.00 -65.99
C LYS A 101 28.56 19.87 -65.11
N ALA A 102 29.54 19.11 -65.62
CA ALA A 102 30.18 18.05 -64.84
C ALA A 102 30.97 18.61 -63.65
N GLU A 103 31.73 19.69 -63.87
CA GLU A 103 32.48 20.37 -62.81
C GLU A 103 31.54 21.00 -61.76
N ALA A 104 30.44 21.61 -62.19
CA ALA A 104 29.41 22.15 -61.27
C ALA A 104 28.77 21.05 -60.43
N PHE A 105 28.45 19.89 -61.03
CA PHE A 105 27.89 18.75 -60.31
C PHE A 105 28.88 18.16 -59.30
N GLU A 106 30.17 18.08 -59.64
CA GLU A 106 31.20 17.62 -58.72
C GLU A 106 31.38 18.59 -57.53
N ALA A 107 31.38 19.90 -57.80
CA ALA A 107 31.44 20.94 -56.79
C ALA A 107 30.23 20.85 -55.83
N GLU A 108 29.01 20.67 -56.37
CA GLU A 108 27.80 20.49 -55.56
C GLU A 108 27.88 19.22 -54.72
N ARG A 109 28.36 18.10 -55.28
CA ARG A 109 28.54 16.85 -54.54
C ARG A 109 29.52 17.01 -53.38
N LYS A 110 30.63 17.73 -53.58
CA LYS A 110 31.61 18.04 -52.52
C LYS A 110 31.00 18.94 -51.44
N ALA A 111 30.23 19.96 -51.83
CA ALA A 111 29.54 20.84 -50.89
C ALA A 111 28.52 20.08 -50.04
N ARG A 112 27.71 19.21 -50.65
CA ARG A 112 26.76 18.33 -49.95
C ARG A 112 27.47 17.37 -49.00
N ALA A 113 28.59 16.77 -49.41
CA ALA A 113 29.37 15.88 -48.54
C ALA A 113 29.92 16.63 -47.30
N LYS A 114 30.43 17.85 -47.48
CA LYS A 114 30.89 18.71 -46.37
C LYS A 114 29.75 19.05 -45.42
N ALA A 115 28.58 19.44 -45.94
CA ALA A 115 27.41 19.75 -45.13
C ALA A 115 26.90 18.55 -44.33
N VAL A 116 26.98 17.33 -44.89
CA VAL A 116 26.61 16.09 -44.18
C VAL A 116 27.57 15.80 -43.02
N GLU A 117 28.89 15.95 -43.22
CA GLU A 117 29.86 15.76 -42.13
C GLU A 117 29.73 16.83 -41.04
N GLU A 118 29.47 18.09 -41.40
CA GLU A 118 29.18 19.14 -40.42
C GLU A 118 27.91 18.85 -39.61
N ALA A 119 26.84 18.44 -40.28
CA ALA A 119 25.59 18.03 -39.62
C ALA A 119 25.81 16.83 -38.67
N ARG A 120 26.69 15.89 -39.06
CA ARG A 120 27.06 14.73 -38.24
C ARG A 120 27.83 15.15 -36.99
N LEU A 121 28.79 16.07 -37.09
CA LEU A 121 29.52 16.59 -35.94
C LEU A 121 28.59 17.32 -34.97
N LYS A 122 27.72 18.20 -35.48
CA LYS A 122 26.72 18.89 -34.68
C LYS A 122 25.76 17.92 -33.98
N ALA A 123 25.35 16.84 -34.65
CA ALA A 123 24.53 15.80 -34.04
C ALA A 123 25.29 15.05 -32.92
N GLN A 124 26.59 14.79 -33.08
CA GLN A 124 27.42 14.17 -32.04
C GLN A 124 27.59 15.08 -30.82
N GLU A 125 27.80 16.38 -31.02
CA GLU A 125 27.88 17.37 -29.93
C GLU A 125 26.56 17.46 -29.16
N ASN A 126 25.43 17.54 -29.86
CA ASN A 126 24.11 17.52 -29.24
C ASN A 126 23.86 16.22 -28.46
N ALA A 127 24.26 15.07 -28.99
CA ALA A 127 24.15 13.79 -28.29
C ALA A 127 25.02 13.76 -27.02
N LYS A 128 26.22 14.32 -27.07
CA LYS A 128 27.12 14.44 -25.91
C LYS A 128 26.53 15.36 -24.84
N ALA A 129 25.95 16.50 -25.24
CA ALA A 129 25.27 17.41 -24.32
C ALA A 129 24.09 16.71 -23.61
N MET A 130 23.23 16.00 -24.34
CA MET A 130 22.13 15.23 -23.74
C MET A 130 22.60 14.14 -22.76
N LEU A 131 23.74 13.50 -23.04
CA LEU A 131 24.33 12.52 -22.11
C LEU A 131 24.84 13.17 -20.83
N GLN A 132 25.46 14.35 -20.91
CA GLN A 132 25.90 15.10 -19.74
C GLN A 132 24.72 15.56 -18.88
N ASP A 133 23.65 16.05 -19.51
CA ASP A 133 22.44 16.45 -18.76
C ASP A 133 21.79 15.25 -18.07
N ARG A 134 21.71 14.09 -18.73
CA ARG A 134 21.24 12.84 -18.09
C ARG A 134 22.13 12.38 -16.95
N GLN A 135 23.44 12.62 -17.01
CA GLN A 135 24.36 12.30 -15.90
C GLN A 135 24.10 13.23 -14.71
N LYS A 136 23.99 14.54 -14.94
CA LYS A 136 23.63 15.51 -13.90
C LYS A 136 22.29 15.17 -13.24
N GLU A 137 21.27 14.81 -14.02
CA GLU A 137 19.97 14.38 -13.50
C GLU A 137 20.08 13.11 -12.64
N ARG A 138 20.93 12.16 -13.02
CA ARG A 138 21.18 10.94 -12.21
C ARG A 138 21.87 11.28 -10.89
N GLU A 139 22.88 12.15 -10.91
CA GLU A 139 23.59 12.59 -9.72
C GLU A 139 22.67 13.36 -8.77
N GLU A 140 21.81 14.24 -9.29
CA GLU A 140 20.81 14.96 -8.49
C GLU A 140 19.79 14.00 -7.88
N ASN A 141 19.29 13.03 -8.65
CA ASN A 141 18.40 11.99 -8.15
C ASN A 141 19.06 11.12 -7.06
N GLU A 142 20.35 10.83 -7.19
CA GLU A 142 21.11 10.09 -6.18
C GLU A 142 21.28 10.92 -4.90
N ARG A 143 21.63 12.22 -5.01
CA ARG A 143 21.67 13.15 -3.87
C ARG A 143 20.32 13.27 -3.17
N MET A 144 19.22 13.30 -3.92
CA MET A 144 17.88 13.32 -3.34
C MET A 144 17.56 12.01 -2.62
N ARG A 145 17.96 10.85 -3.17
CA ARG A 145 17.79 9.55 -2.50
C ARG A 145 18.57 9.47 -1.20
N THR A 146 19.83 9.88 -1.18
CA THR A 146 20.65 9.86 0.04
C THR A 146 20.12 10.83 1.10
N LYS A 147 19.63 12.01 0.70
CA LYS A 147 18.95 12.95 1.59
C LYS A 147 17.69 12.35 2.22
N ILE A 148 16.83 11.71 1.42
CA ILE A 148 15.62 11.03 1.92
C ILE A 148 15.99 9.89 2.88
N GLU A 149 17.03 9.12 2.57
CA GLU A 149 17.49 8.04 3.44
C GLU A 149 18.05 8.57 4.78
N ALA A 150 18.84 9.66 4.74
CA ALA A 150 19.35 10.32 5.93
C ALA A 150 18.21 10.86 6.82
N GLU A 151 17.21 11.52 6.23
CA GLU A 151 16.02 12.00 6.95
C GLU A 151 15.22 10.85 7.56
N ARG A 152 15.05 9.74 6.83
CA ARG A 152 14.40 8.53 7.38
C ARG A 152 15.18 7.93 8.54
N LYS A 153 16.51 7.86 8.45
CA LYS A 153 17.37 7.39 9.55
C LYS A 153 17.28 8.31 10.76
N GLN A 154 17.24 9.63 10.56
CA GLN A 154 17.06 10.59 11.65
C GLN A 154 15.69 10.43 12.32
N LYS A 155 14.61 10.40 11.55
CA LYS A 155 13.25 10.16 12.07
C LYS A 155 13.13 8.82 12.80
N ALA A 156 13.80 7.77 12.32
CA ALA A 156 13.83 6.48 13.00
C ALA A 156 14.59 6.56 14.34
N LYS A 157 15.71 7.29 14.41
CA LYS A 157 16.43 7.54 15.66
C LYS A 157 15.60 8.33 16.66
N GLU A 158 14.92 9.39 16.22
CA GLU A 158 14.01 10.19 17.06
C GLU A 158 12.83 9.36 17.57
N ALA A 159 12.22 8.54 16.72
CA ALA A 159 11.15 7.62 17.12
C ALA A 159 11.63 6.56 18.11
N ALA A 160 12.83 6.03 17.94
CA ALA A 160 13.43 5.09 18.90
C ALA A 160 13.70 5.76 20.25
N ALA A 161 14.22 6.99 20.26
CA ALA A 161 14.44 7.77 21.48
C ALA A 161 13.12 8.10 22.19
N ALA A 162 12.08 8.48 21.45
CA ALA A 162 10.75 8.72 22.00
C ALA A 162 10.13 7.44 22.61
N LYS A 163 10.29 6.30 21.93
CA LYS A 163 9.83 5.00 22.45
C LYS A 163 10.58 4.59 23.71
N ALA A 164 11.90 4.80 23.77
CA ALA A 164 12.70 4.53 24.96
C ALA A 164 12.26 5.42 26.15
N LYS A 165 12.00 6.72 25.90
CA LYS A 165 11.50 7.64 26.92
C LYS A 165 10.11 7.23 27.44
N ALA A 166 9.21 6.79 26.55
CA ALA A 166 7.89 6.31 26.94
C ALA A 166 7.97 5.02 27.77
N LEU A 167 8.87 4.10 27.41
CA LEU A 167 9.08 2.86 28.17
C LEU A 167 9.65 3.14 29.57
N ALA A 168 10.61 4.06 29.68
CA ALA A 168 11.15 4.49 30.97
C ALA A 168 10.08 5.16 31.86
N ALA A 169 9.20 6.00 31.28
CA ALA A 169 8.10 6.61 32.02
C ALA A 169 7.07 5.57 32.51
N MET A 170 6.77 4.55 31.70
CA MET A 170 5.89 3.44 32.09
C MET A 170 6.50 2.60 33.22
N GLU A 171 7.82 2.35 33.17
CA GLU A 171 8.54 1.64 34.23
C GLU A 171 8.54 2.45 35.55
N GLU A 172 8.74 3.76 35.49
CA GLU A 172 8.64 4.63 36.66
C GLU A 172 7.23 4.63 37.26
N GLU A 173 6.18 4.68 36.44
CA GLU A 173 4.80 4.59 36.88
C GLU A 173 4.51 3.24 37.57
N ASN A 174 4.98 2.14 36.98
CA ASN A 174 4.86 0.81 37.58
C ASN A 174 5.60 0.72 38.92
N ARG A 175 6.78 1.35 39.03
CA ARG A 175 7.52 1.43 40.30
C ARG A 175 6.75 2.23 41.36
N ARG A 176 6.12 3.35 40.99
CA ARG A 176 5.27 4.14 41.90
C ARG A 176 4.06 3.33 42.36
N LYS A 177 3.39 2.61 41.45
CA LYS A 177 2.27 1.71 41.80
C LYS A 177 2.71 0.59 42.75
N ALA A 178 3.88 -0.01 42.52
CA ALA A 178 4.43 -1.04 43.41
C ALA A 178 4.74 -0.47 44.81
N GLN A 179 5.29 0.74 44.90
CA GLN A 179 5.53 1.43 46.18
C GLN A 179 4.22 1.75 46.91
N GLN A 180 3.19 2.21 46.20
CA GLN A 180 1.86 2.46 46.78
C GLN A 180 1.22 1.15 47.29
N ALA A 181 1.32 0.06 46.53
CA ALA A 181 0.82 -1.25 46.95
C ALA A 181 1.55 -1.76 48.20
N ALA A 182 2.88 -1.59 48.27
CA ALA A 182 3.67 -1.94 49.45
C ALA A 182 3.27 -1.12 50.68
N ALA A 183 3.09 0.20 50.53
CA ALA A 183 2.63 1.07 51.62
C ALA A 183 1.21 0.72 52.09
N ALA A 184 0.31 0.37 51.17
CA ALA A 184 -1.04 -0.08 51.49
C ALA A 184 -1.04 -1.42 52.25
N ALA A 185 -0.18 -2.36 51.84
CA ALA A 185 -0.01 -3.64 52.54
C ALA A 185 0.54 -3.44 53.96
N GLU A 186 1.50 -2.53 54.13
CA GLU A 186 2.03 -2.18 55.46
C GLU A 186 0.97 -1.52 56.35
N ALA A 187 0.15 -0.63 55.79
CA ALA A 187 -0.96 0.01 56.51
C ALA A 187 -2.02 -1.02 56.95
N LEU A 188 -2.37 -1.98 56.09
CA LEU A 188 -3.27 -3.08 56.43
C LEU A 188 -2.70 -3.95 57.55
N ALA A 189 -1.42 -4.32 57.48
CA ALA A 189 -0.77 -5.09 58.53
C ALA A 189 -0.76 -4.36 59.89
N LYS A 190 -0.52 -3.03 59.89
CA LYS A 190 -0.61 -2.20 61.10
C LYS A 190 -2.05 -2.17 61.65
N ALA A 191 -3.05 -2.01 60.79
CA ALA A 191 -4.46 -2.01 61.19
C ALA A 191 -4.90 -3.36 61.78
N GLU A 192 -4.45 -4.49 61.21
CA GLU A 192 -4.69 -5.82 61.77
C GLU A 192 -4.01 -6.02 63.13
N ALA A 193 -2.76 -5.57 63.27
CA ALA A 193 -2.05 -5.61 64.55
C ALA A 193 -2.77 -4.77 65.63
N GLU A 194 -3.28 -3.60 65.28
CA GLU A 194 -4.06 -2.76 66.19
C GLU A 194 -5.40 -3.41 66.57
N LYS A 195 -6.12 -3.99 65.60
CA LYS A 195 -7.34 -4.77 65.87
C LYS A 195 -7.07 -5.92 66.83
N LYS A 196 -5.95 -6.64 66.65
CA LYS A 196 -5.54 -7.73 67.54
C LYS A 196 -5.26 -7.23 68.96
N ARG A 197 -4.54 -6.11 69.11
CA ARG A 197 -4.30 -5.47 70.42
C ARG A 197 -5.61 -5.04 71.10
N LYS A 198 -6.53 -4.42 70.35
CA LYS A 198 -7.86 -4.03 70.87
C LYS A 198 -8.67 -5.25 71.30
N ALA A 199 -8.63 -6.34 70.53
CA ALA A 199 -9.30 -7.59 70.89
C ALA A 199 -8.69 -8.23 72.15
N GLU A 200 -7.36 -8.17 72.31
CA GLU A 200 -6.66 -8.69 73.50
C GLU A 200 -7.01 -7.88 74.76
N VAL A 201 -7.06 -6.55 74.65
CA VAL A 201 -7.50 -5.68 75.75
C VAL A 201 -8.96 -5.96 76.13
N ALA A 202 -9.85 -6.05 75.14
CA ALA A 202 -11.26 -6.37 75.39
C ALA A 202 -11.44 -7.75 76.02
N ALA A 203 -10.66 -8.75 75.59
CA ALA A 203 -10.66 -10.08 76.18
C ALA A 203 -10.15 -10.08 77.63
N ALA A 204 -9.13 -9.29 77.95
CA ALA A 204 -8.62 -9.12 79.30
C ALA A 204 -9.65 -8.43 80.22
N GLU A 205 -10.36 -7.43 79.72
CA GLU A 205 -11.43 -6.75 80.45
C GLU A 205 -12.62 -7.69 80.74
N LEU A 206 -13.02 -8.48 79.74
CA LEU A 206 -14.08 -9.48 79.89
C LEU A 206 -13.66 -10.60 80.85
N ALA A 207 -12.39 -11.02 80.84
CA ALA A 207 -11.87 -11.97 81.82
C ALA A 207 -11.92 -11.41 83.25
N LYS A 208 -11.64 -10.11 83.43
CA LYS A 208 -11.74 -9.42 84.72
C LYS A 208 -13.18 -9.37 85.22
N SER A 209 -14.15 -9.01 84.38
CA SER A 209 -15.56 -8.98 84.78
C SER A 209 -16.12 -10.37 85.10
N VAL A 210 -15.70 -11.40 84.37
CA VAL A 210 -16.07 -12.80 84.67
C VAL A 210 -15.46 -13.26 86.01
N ALA A 211 -14.22 -12.88 86.31
CA ALA A 211 -13.59 -13.21 87.59
C ALA A 211 -14.31 -12.53 88.77
N GLU A 212 -14.70 -11.26 88.61
CA GLU A 212 -15.46 -10.49 89.60
C GLU A 212 -16.86 -11.10 89.82
N ALA A 213 -17.59 -11.40 88.75
CA ALA A 213 -18.88 -12.08 88.83
C ALA A 213 -18.79 -13.47 89.48
N ARG A 214 -17.68 -14.20 89.27
CA ARG A 214 -17.43 -15.48 89.92
C ARG A 214 -17.17 -15.31 91.41
N ALA A 215 -16.36 -14.32 91.80
CA ALA A 215 -16.10 -14.00 93.20
C ALA A 215 -17.39 -13.60 93.94
N GLU A 216 -18.25 -12.83 93.28
CA GLU A 216 -19.55 -12.43 93.84
C GLU A 216 -20.51 -13.61 93.99
N ARG A 217 -20.61 -14.48 92.98
CA ARG A 217 -21.36 -15.75 93.13
C ARG A 217 -20.85 -16.61 94.28
N GLN A 218 -19.55 -16.60 94.52
CA GLN A 218 -18.92 -17.35 95.60
C GLN A 218 -19.27 -16.76 96.96
N ARG A 219 -19.26 -15.42 97.11
CA ARG A 219 -19.77 -14.74 98.31
C ARG A 219 -21.24 -15.07 98.60
N ILE A 220 -22.09 -15.02 97.58
CA ILE A 220 -23.51 -15.39 97.72
C ILE A 220 -23.65 -16.85 98.13
N ALA A 221 -22.86 -17.75 97.56
CA ALA A 221 -22.87 -19.16 97.92
C ALA A 221 -22.39 -19.41 99.36
N ASP A 222 -21.35 -18.70 99.81
CA ASP A 222 -20.84 -18.77 101.18
C ASP A 222 -21.85 -18.21 102.20
N GLU A 223 -22.54 -17.11 101.86
CA GLU A 223 -23.62 -16.54 102.68
C GLU A 223 -24.85 -17.46 102.74
N ALA A 224 -25.22 -18.08 101.61
CA ALA A 224 -26.26 -19.10 101.55
C ALA A 224 -25.87 -20.35 102.37
N ALA A 225 -24.60 -20.75 102.33
CA ALA A 225 -24.09 -21.85 103.15
C ALA A 225 -24.11 -21.50 104.64
N ALA A 226 -23.73 -20.27 105.01
CA ALA A 226 -23.74 -19.80 106.40
C ALA A 226 -25.18 -19.69 106.95
N SER A 227 -26.12 -19.15 106.17
CA SER A 227 -27.54 -19.10 106.56
C SER A 227 -28.15 -20.49 106.68
N LYS A 228 -27.82 -21.41 105.76
CA LYS A 228 -28.23 -22.81 105.85
C LYS A 228 -27.62 -23.50 107.09
N ALA A 229 -26.34 -23.26 107.40
CA ALA A 229 -25.70 -23.80 108.59
C ALA A 229 -26.35 -23.26 109.88
N LYS A 230 -26.71 -21.96 109.90
CA LYS A 230 -27.45 -21.35 111.01
C LYS A 230 -28.83 -21.97 111.19
N ALA A 231 -29.57 -22.17 110.11
CA ALA A 231 -30.87 -22.85 110.14
C ALA A 231 -30.77 -24.30 110.62
N ILE A 232 -29.72 -25.03 110.20
CA ILE A 232 -29.44 -26.38 110.70
C ILE A 232 -29.14 -26.33 112.21
N ALA A 233 -28.28 -25.42 112.66
CA ALA A 233 -27.94 -25.27 114.08
C ALA A 233 -29.17 -24.91 114.93
N GLU A 234 -30.05 -24.03 114.43
CA GLU A 234 -31.30 -23.66 115.09
C GLU A 234 -32.27 -24.85 115.16
N SER A 235 -32.41 -25.61 114.07
CA SER A 235 -33.23 -26.84 114.07
C SER A 235 -32.67 -27.90 115.04
N GLN A 236 -31.34 -28.04 115.13
CA GLN A 236 -30.70 -28.94 116.09
C GLN A 236 -30.88 -28.47 117.53
N ALA A 237 -30.85 -27.16 117.77
CA ALA A 237 -31.15 -26.57 119.07
C ALA A 237 -32.62 -26.81 119.47
N GLU A 238 -33.56 -26.70 118.53
CA GLU A 238 -34.97 -27.01 118.77
C GLU A 238 -35.17 -28.50 119.06
N VAL A 239 -34.50 -29.39 118.32
CA VAL A 239 -34.50 -30.84 118.60
C VAL A 239 -33.92 -31.12 119.98
N ARG A 240 -32.80 -30.49 120.38
CA ARG A 240 -32.25 -30.62 121.73
C ARG A 240 -33.23 -30.14 122.80
N ARG A 241 -33.92 -29.03 122.56
CA ARG A 241 -34.95 -28.51 123.46
C ARG A 241 -36.11 -29.49 123.62
N LYS A 242 -36.57 -30.11 122.52
CA LYS A 242 -37.58 -31.18 122.54
C LYS A 242 -37.08 -32.46 123.22
N ILE A 243 -35.80 -32.81 123.07
CA ILE A 243 -35.19 -33.94 123.79
C ILE A 243 -35.09 -33.64 125.28
N GLU A 244 -34.68 -32.43 125.67
CA GLU A 244 -34.66 -32.00 127.08
C GLU A 244 -36.06 -31.94 127.66
N GLU A 245 -37.04 -31.43 126.94
CA GLU A 245 -38.45 -31.41 127.34
C GLU A 245 -39.01 -32.84 127.46
N ALA A 246 -38.66 -33.73 126.53
CA ALA A 246 -38.97 -35.15 126.61
C ALA A 246 -38.20 -35.87 127.73
N ALA A 247 -37.00 -35.41 128.09
CA ALA A 247 -36.23 -35.91 129.22
C ALA A 247 -36.79 -35.43 130.55
N VAL A 248 -37.31 -34.19 130.62
CA VAL A 248 -38.05 -33.67 131.77
C VAL A 248 -39.41 -34.36 131.89
N ALA A 249 -40.09 -34.64 130.78
CA ALA A 249 -41.31 -35.44 130.75
C ALA A 249 -41.05 -36.90 131.13
N LYS A 250 -39.92 -37.49 130.68
CA LYS A 250 -39.46 -38.81 131.13
C LYS A 250 -39.00 -38.81 132.58
N LYS A 251 -38.44 -37.72 133.11
CA LYS A 251 -38.08 -37.60 134.52
C LYS A 251 -39.33 -37.46 135.39
N LYS A 252 -40.36 -36.74 134.93
CA LYS A 252 -41.71 -36.75 135.53
C LYS A 252 -42.39 -38.12 135.42
N LYS A 253 -42.16 -38.85 134.32
CA LYS A 253 -42.69 -40.21 134.14
C LYS A 253 -41.92 -41.24 134.98
N GLN A 254 -40.60 -41.10 135.13
CA GLN A 254 -39.76 -41.91 136.01
C GLN A 254 -39.98 -41.57 137.49
N GLU A 255 -40.32 -40.33 137.85
CA GLU A 255 -40.82 -39.98 139.19
C GLU A 255 -42.22 -40.57 139.45
N ALA A 256 -43.05 -40.74 138.42
CA ALA A 256 -44.33 -41.45 138.53
C ALA A 256 -44.19 -42.99 138.52
N GLU A 257 -43.12 -43.52 137.95
CA GLU A 257 -42.88 -44.97 137.76
C GLU A 257 -41.91 -45.54 138.82
N ALA A 258 -41.30 -44.70 139.67
CA ALA A 258 -40.49 -45.10 140.82
C ALA A 258 -41.28 -45.64 142.04
N GLN A 259 -42.59 -45.87 141.90
CA GLN A 259 -43.44 -46.56 142.89
C GLN A 259 -43.78 -48.01 142.52
N GLN A 260 -43.27 -48.57 141.42
CA GLN A 260 -43.50 -49.98 141.08
C GLN A 260 -42.21 -50.68 140.65
N ASN A 261 -41.73 -51.53 141.55
CA ASN A 261 -40.78 -52.64 141.35
C ASN A 261 -39.27 -52.36 141.42
N PRO A 262 -38.63 -52.76 142.53
CA PRO A 262 -37.20 -53.03 142.57
C PRO A 262 -36.90 -54.41 141.95
N LEU A 263 -35.69 -54.58 141.42
CA LEU A 263 -35.05 -55.86 141.03
C LEU A 263 -35.27 -56.35 139.58
N SER A 264 -34.32 -56.00 138.70
CA SER A 264 -33.73 -56.98 137.78
C SER A 264 -32.30 -56.57 137.42
N ALA A 265 -31.36 -57.09 138.19
CA ALA A 265 -29.94 -57.04 137.92
C ALA A 265 -29.55 -58.12 136.89
N PHE A 266 -28.39 -57.92 136.25
CA PHE A 266 -27.54 -58.94 135.61
C PHE A 266 -27.96 -59.51 134.24
N SER A 267 -27.25 -59.14 133.17
CA SER A 267 -26.04 -59.86 132.67
C SER A 267 -25.82 -59.74 131.15
N PHE A 268 -24.55 -59.98 130.74
CA PHE A 268 -23.97 -60.20 129.40
C PHE A 268 -23.62 -58.97 128.54
N PHE A 269 -22.36 -58.54 128.34
CA PHE A 269 -21.02 -59.14 128.12
C PHE A 269 -20.65 -59.42 126.63
N ALA A 270 -19.54 -58.79 126.22
CA ALA A 270 -18.65 -59.08 125.08
C ALA A 270 -19.10 -58.82 123.62
N SER A 271 -18.34 -57.98 122.88
CA SER A 271 -17.32 -58.46 121.91
C SER A 271 -16.85 -57.39 120.91
N LEU A 272 -15.52 -57.32 120.77
CA LEU A 272 -14.71 -57.16 119.54
C LEU A 272 -14.84 -55.88 118.67
N ASP A 273 -13.91 -54.93 118.88
CA ASP A 273 -12.72 -54.58 118.07
C ASP A 273 -12.51 -55.18 116.63
N PRO A 274 -11.49 -54.78 115.84
CA PRO A 274 -11.41 -53.68 114.86
C PRO A 274 -10.97 -54.18 113.43
N GLN A 275 -10.91 -53.32 112.40
CA GLN A 275 -9.94 -53.41 111.26
C GLN A 275 -10.06 -52.13 110.38
N GLN A 276 -9.02 -51.35 110.07
CA GLN A 276 -7.74 -51.57 109.35
C GLN A 276 -7.82 -51.57 107.81
N GLY A 277 -6.80 -50.94 107.21
CA GLY A 277 -6.52 -50.76 105.77
C GLY A 277 -6.39 -49.27 105.46
N GLU A 278 -5.29 -48.56 105.77
CA GLU A 278 -3.89 -48.78 105.37
C GLU A 278 -3.66 -48.83 103.85
N ASP A 279 -2.71 -47.98 103.46
CA ASP A 279 -1.79 -48.04 102.33
C ASP A 279 -2.08 -47.39 100.95
N ASP A 280 -1.55 -46.16 100.87
CA ASP A 280 -0.27 -45.85 100.20
C ASP A 280 -0.20 -45.51 98.70
N GLN A 281 0.75 -44.59 98.43
CA GLN A 281 1.46 -44.30 97.20
C GLN A 281 0.90 -43.30 96.14
N LYS A 282 1.60 -42.16 96.15
CA LYS A 282 2.39 -41.60 95.02
C LYS A 282 1.68 -40.85 93.88
N GLN A 283 2.20 -39.63 93.76
CA GLN A 283 2.67 -38.98 92.52
C GLN A 283 1.66 -38.23 91.65
N LYS A 284 1.87 -36.90 91.67
CA LYS A 284 2.09 -36.05 90.48
C LYS A 284 0.84 -35.57 89.74
N ALA A 285 0.43 -34.36 90.11
CA ALA A 285 0.35 -33.14 89.28
C ALA A 285 0.05 -33.22 87.76
N PRO A 286 -0.63 -32.20 87.20
CA PRO A 286 -1.82 -32.37 86.38
C PRO A 286 -1.60 -32.03 84.88
N ALA A 287 -2.34 -32.67 83.98
CA ALA A 287 -2.43 -32.24 82.58
C ALA A 287 -3.75 -32.71 81.92
N PRO A 288 -4.74 -31.83 81.68
CA PRO A 288 -5.82 -32.13 80.75
C PRO A 288 -5.33 -31.98 79.31
N LYS A 289 -5.29 -33.12 78.59
CA LYS A 289 -5.08 -33.20 77.14
C LYS A 289 -6.17 -32.40 76.42
N ARG A 290 -5.88 -31.15 76.05
CA ARG A 290 -6.55 -30.45 74.95
C ARG A 290 -6.08 -31.09 73.64
N LYS A 291 -6.97 -31.83 72.96
CA LYS A 291 -6.84 -32.13 71.54
C LYS A 291 -6.93 -30.81 70.77
N ALA A 292 -5.78 -30.33 70.31
CA ALA A 292 -5.70 -29.24 69.35
C ALA A 292 -6.16 -29.75 67.96
N PRO A 293 -6.90 -28.94 67.18
CA PRO A 293 -7.05 -29.16 65.75
C PRO A 293 -5.74 -28.77 65.03
N ALA A 294 -5.17 -29.70 64.26
CA ALA A 294 -3.97 -29.49 63.48
C ALA A 294 -4.24 -28.53 62.28
N PRO A 295 -3.32 -27.60 61.99
CA PRO A 295 -3.36 -26.81 60.77
C PRO A 295 -2.61 -27.53 59.61
N GLN A 296 -3.29 -27.56 58.46
CA GLN A 296 -2.73 -27.45 57.11
C GLN A 296 -1.78 -28.55 56.58
N SER A 297 -2.35 -29.41 55.74
CA SER A 297 -1.67 -29.86 54.51
C SER A 297 -2.34 -29.17 53.31
N PRO A 298 -1.66 -28.30 52.54
CA PRO A 298 -2.23 -27.80 51.30
C PRO A 298 -2.22 -28.94 50.26
N GLN A 299 -3.43 -29.39 49.92
CA GLN A 299 -3.67 -30.26 48.77
C GLN A 299 -3.15 -29.55 47.52
N LYS A 300 -2.09 -30.11 46.93
CA LYS A 300 -1.69 -29.84 45.55
C LYS A 300 -2.78 -30.39 44.62
N SER A 301 -3.84 -29.62 44.39
CA SER A 301 -4.71 -29.82 43.24
C SER A 301 -3.93 -29.40 41.99
N LYS A 302 -3.73 -30.38 41.10
CA LYS A 302 -3.19 -30.18 39.76
C LYS A 302 -4.21 -29.33 38.97
N PRO A 303 -3.84 -28.19 38.37
CA PRO A 303 -4.62 -27.67 37.26
C PRO A 303 -4.33 -28.53 36.03
N LEU A 304 -5.31 -29.34 35.66
CA LEU A 304 -5.43 -29.92 34.32
C LEU A 304 -5.89 -28.80 33.38
N PHE A 305 -4.96 -27.91 33.01
CA PHE A 305 -5.09 -27.08 31.82
C PHE A 305 -3.75 -27.16 31.09
N GLN A 306 -3.72 -28.06 30.11
CA GLN A 306 -2.70 -28.06 29.07
C GLN A 306 -2.79 -26.73 28.33
N THR A 307 -1.87 -25.82 28.65
CA THR A 307 -1.48 -24.80 27.69
C THR A 307 -0.69 -25.48 26.58
N PRO A 308 -0.98 -25.18 25.30
CA PRO A 308 -0.21 -25.74 24.20
C PRO A 308 1.24 -25.28 24.32
N LYS A 309 2.16 -26.24 24.32
CA LYS A 309 3.61 -26.01 24.12
C LYS A 309 3.80 -24.98 22.99
N PRO A 310 4.50 -23.86 23.21
CA PRO A 310 5.09 -23.15 22.09
C PRO A 310 6.09 -24.10 21.43
N GLN A 311 5.80 -24.48 20.19
CA GLN A 311 6.76 -25.15 19.33
C GLN A 311 8.08 -24.36 19.38
N PRO A 312 9.25 -25.01 19.46
CA PRO A 312 10.49 -24.33 19.13
C PRO A 312 10.34 -23.81 17.71
N GLN A 313 10.28 -22.49 17.57
CA GLN A 313 10.35 -21.85 16.27
C GLN A 313 11.62 -22.40 15.61
N LYS A 314 11.40 -23.17 14.55
CA LYS A 314 12.43 -23.50 13.57
C LYS A 314 13.22 -22.22 13.34
N GLY A 315 14.51 -22.28 13.65
CA GLY A 315 15.45 -21.23 13.32
C GLY A 315 15.32 -20.83 11.85
N PRO A 316 15.85 -19.66 11.47
CA PRO A 316 15.81 -19.19 10.10
C PRO A 316 16.30 -20.32 9.19
N ARG A 317 15.42 -20.75 8.28
CA ARG A 317 15.81 -21.66 7.19
C ARG A 317 17.14 -21.14 6.63
N PRO A 318 18.18 -21.97 6.51
CA PRO A 318 19.40 -21.54 5.89
C PRO A 318 19.04 -20.99 4.51
N LEU A 319 19.41 -19.73 4.35
CA LEU A 319 19.53 -18.99 3.12
C LEU A 319 19.84 -19.96 1.99
N PHE A 320 18.92 -20.04 1.02
CA PHE A 320 19.12 -20.72 -0.24
C PHE A 320 20.48 -20.23 -0.78
N GLN A 321 21.48 -21.11 -0.74
CA GLN A 321 22.78 -20.83 -1.32
C GLN A 321 22.55 -20.72 -2.83
N LEU A 322 22.51 -19.48 -3.31
CA LEU A 322 22.70 -19.20 -4.73
C LEU A 322 24.00 -19.90 -5.15
N PRO A 323 23.99 -20.70 -6.24
CA PRO A 323 25.24 -21.21 -6.79
C PRO A 323 26.15 -20.04 -7.10
N LYS A 324 27.34 -20.09 -6.52
CA LYS A 324 28.45 -19.18 -6.74
C LYS A 324 28.65 -19.04 -8.25
N GLN A 325 28.33 -17.86 -8.79
CA GLN A 325 28.85 -17.50 -10.10
C GLN A 325 30.38 -17.46 -10.00
N PRO A 326 31.11 -18.12 -10.91
CA PRO A 326 32.56 -18.05 -10.90
C PRO A 326 33.00 -16.61 -11.18
N GLN A 327 33.70 -16.03 -10.22
CA GLN A 327 34.49 -14.82 -10.40
C GLN A 327 35.57 -15.11 -11.46
N LYS A 328 35.38 -14.59 -12.68
CA LYS A 328 36.51 -14.34 -13.59
C LYS A 328 37.09 -12.97 -13.25
N LYS A 329 38.12 -12.99 -12.40
CA LYS A 329 39.14 -11.95 -12.36
C LYS A 329 39.99 -12.06 -13.62
N SER A 330 40.44 -10.88 -14.08
CA SER A 330 41.62 -10.70 -14.94
C SER A 330 41.39 -11.13 -16.41
N GLN A 331 41.85 -10.44 -17.44
CA GLN A 331 42.93 -9.47 -17.55
C GLN A 331 42.65 -8.60 -18.78
N ARG A 332 43.00 -7.33 -18.61
CA ARG A 332 43.53 -6.42 -19.63
C ARG A 332 44.43 -7.18 -20.63
N GLU A 333 44.10 -7.13 -21.92
CA GLU A 333 45.06 -6.94 -23.03
C GLU A 333 44.31 -6.76 -24.37
N LYS A 334 44.53 -5.61 -25.02
CA LYS A 334 44.54 -5.46 -26.49
C LYS A 334 45.92 -5.96 -26.97
N PRO A 335 46.24 -6.17 -28.28
CA PRO A 335 45.52 -5.95 -29.57
C PRO A 335 45.69 -7.20 -30.50
N PRO A 336 45.73 -7.18 -31.86
CA PRO A 336 45.39 -6.17 -32.87
C PRO A 336 44.45 -6.64 -34.01
N ILE A 337 44.07 -5.65 -34.80
CA ILE A 337 43.38 -5.70 -36.10
C ILE A 337 44.00 -6.75 -37.03
N GLN A 338 43.22 -7.73 -37.48
CA GLN A 338 43.46 -8.47 -38.71
C GLN A 338 42.32 -8.29 -39.69
N LYS A 339 42.67 -7.73 -40.85
CA LYS A 339 41.85 -7.63 -42.05
C LYS A 339 41.59 -9.05 -42.56
N GLN A 340 40.33 -9.47 -42.67
CA GLN A 340 39.98 -10.63 -43.50
C GLN A 340 38.97 -10.23 -44.57
N LYS A 341 39.43 -10.47 -45.80
CA LYS A 341 38.75 -10.31 -47.07
C LYS A 341 37.67 -11.40 -47.22
N THR A 342 36.58 -11.00 -47.88
CA THR A 342 35.77 -11.77 -48.85
C THR A 342 35.51 -13.26 -48.57
N THR A 343 34.24 -13.64 -48.44
CA THR A 343 33.56 -14.51 -49.42
C THR A 343 32.08 -14.65 -49.09
N VAL A 344 31.25 -14.35 -50.09
CA VAL A 344 29.80 -14.55 -50.10
C VAL A 344 29.51 -16.05 -50.15
N LYS A 345 28.82 -16.59 -49.15
CA LYS A 345 28.19 -17.92 -49.21
C LYS A 345 26.68 -17.83 -48.95
N LYS A 346 25.97 -17.82 -50.08
CA LYS A 346 24.65 -18.40 -50.39
C LYS A 346 23.98 -19.14 -49.20
N ALA A 347 23.00 -18.50 -48.56
CA ALA A 347 22.10 -19.12 -47.60
C ALA A 347 20.72 -19.37 -48.26
N LYS A 348 20.25 -20.62 -48.17
CA LYS A 348 18.93 -21.08 -48.61
C LYS A 348 17.82 -20.51 -47.68
N PRO A 349 16.64 -20.15 -48.19
CA PRO A 349 15.48 -19.90 -47.34
C PRO A 349 14.70 -21.20 -47.14
N LEU A 350 14.59 -21.68 -45.90
CA LEU A 350 13.68 -22.78 -45.56
C LEU A 350 13.13 -22.55 -44.15
N PHE A 351 12.00 -21.86 -44.05
CA PHE A 351 11.12 -21.94 -42.88
C PHE A 351 9.68 -21.71 -43.33
N GLN A 352 9.02 -22.80 -43.73
CA GLN A 352 7.56 -22.90 -43.75
C GLN A 352 7.07 -23.04 -42.31
N MET A 353 6.16 -22.18 -41.88
CA MET A 353 5.34 -22.42 -40.67
C MET A 353 3.95 -22.90 -41.09
N PRO A 354 3.45 -24.03 -40.57
CA PRO A 354 2.08 -24.46 -40.80
C PRO A 354 1.10 -23.83 -39.80
N LEU A 355 -0.01 -23.33 -40.33
CA LEU A 355 -1.25 -22.96 -39.65
C LEU A 355 -1.88 -24.18 -38.94
N LYS A 356 -2.37 -23.99 -37.72
CA LYS A 356 -3.49 -24.78 -37.15
C LYS A 356 -4.39 -23.90 -36.28
N PRO A 357 -5.72 -23.88 -36.53
CA PRO A 357 -6.71 -23.36 -35.60
C PRO A 357 -7.30 -24.53 -34.77
N GLN A 358 -7.59 -24.31 -33.48
CA GLN A 358 -8.54 -25.14 -32.75
C GLN A 358 -9.45 -24.27 -31.89
N GLN A 359 -10.70 -24.15 -32.37
CA GLN A 359 -11.87 -23.79 -31.58
C GLN A 359 -12.41 -25.05 -30.92
N LYS A 360 -12.80 -24.97 -29.64
CA LYS A 360 -13.68 -25.94 -29.01
C LYS A 360 -14.75 -25.20 -28.22
N GLU A 361 -15.96 -25.26 -28.77
CA GLU A 361 -17.20 -24.97 -28.09
C GLU A 361 -17.41 -25.97 -26.95
N ARG A 362 -17.98 -25.49 -25.82
CA ARG A 362 -18.71 -26.35 -24.90
C ARG A 362 -19.93 -25.62 -24.36
N ILE A 363 -21.06 -26.08 -24.87
CA ILE A 363 -22.43 -25.90 -24.38
C ILE A 363 -22.56 -26.64 -23.05
N VAL A 364 -23.09 -26.01 -22.00
CA VAL A 364 -23.90 -26.70 -20.97
C VAL A 364 -25.03 -25.79 -20.49
N LYS A 365 -26.24 -26.35 -20.57
CA LYS A 365 -27.53 -25.85 -20.10
C LYS A 365 -27.69 -26.07 -18.58
N GLY A 366 -28.54 -25.26 -17.95
CA GLY A 366 -29.29 -25.64 -16.75
C GLY A 366 -29.78 -24.41 -15.96
N THR A 367 -31.05 -23.99 -16.06
CA THR A 367 -32.20 -24.36 -15.19
C THR A 367 -31.93 -24.08 -13.72
N GLN A 368 -32.48 -23.01 -13.12
CA GLN A 368 -33.80 -22.90 -12.44
C GLN A 368 -33.48 -22.15 -11.11
N ALA A 369 -34.33 -21.47 -10.35
CA ALA A 369 -35.70 -20.96 -10.41
C ALA A 369 -35.92 -20.25 -9.04
N VAL A 370 -36.87 -19.29 -8.96
CA VAL A 370 -37.70 -19.00 -7.75
C VAL A 370 -36.94 -18.28 -6.60
N SER A 371 -37.41 -17.29 -5.83
CA SER A 371 -38.74 -16.81 -5.42
C SER A 371 -38.66 -15.41 -4.77
N THR A 372 -39.64 -14.56 -5.13
CA THR A 372 -40.54 -13.79 -4.25
C THR A 372 -40.08 -12.62 -3.35
N LYS A 373 -40.96 -11.59 -3.36
CA LYS A 373 -41.43 -10.74 -2.25
C LYS A 373 -40.46 -9.66 -1.76
N SER A 374 -40.86 -8.45 -1.38
CA SER A 374 -42.13 -7.73 -1.43
C SER A 374 -41.89 -6.32 -0.86
N ASN A 375 -42.59 -5.36 -1.43
CA ASN A 375 -43.04 -4.07 -0.89
C ASN A 375 -42.12 -2.84 -0.71
N PRO A 376 -42.67 -1.64 -1.01
CA PRO A 376 -41.98 -0.36 -1.02
C PRO A 376 -42.26 0.47 0.25
N ILE A 377 -41.34 1.38 0.61
CA ILE A 377 -41.67 2.51 1.49
C ILE A 377 -41.36 3.81 0.73
N ILE A 378 -42.45 4.49 0.45
CA ILE A 378 -42.59 5.84 -0.09
C ILE A 378 -42.22 6.82 1.03
N ASN A 379 -41.25 7.71 0.79
CA ASN A 379 -41.10 8.94 1.56
C ASN A 379 -41.30 10.14 0.63
N PRO A 380 -42.43 10.87 0.78
CA PRO A 380 -42.79 12.01 -0.05
C PRO A 380 -42.54 13.31 0.73
N PHE A 381 -41.35 13.90 0.67
CA PHE A 381 -41.14 15.23 1.27
C PHE A 381 -39.93 15.94 0.66
N GLN A 382 -40.14 16.67 -0.44
CA GLN A 382 -39.35 17.88 -0.75
C GLN A 382 -39.94 18.70 -1.91
N PHE A 383 -41.15 19.24 -1.69
CA PHE A 383 -41.52 20.56 -2.18
C PHE A 383 -40.76 21.58 -1.28
N GLY A 384 -40.00 22.56 -1.75
CA GLY A 384 -40.12 23.32 -2.98
C GLY A 384 -40.63 24.72 -2.65
N ALA A 385 -39.80 25.57 -2.02
CA ALA A 385 -40.09 26.99 -1.81
C ALA A 385 -38.86 27.85 -2.19
N PRO A 386 -38.97 28.79 -3.14
CA PRO A 386 -37.86 29.60 -3.60
C PRO A 386 -37.95 31.10 -3.20
N LYS A 387 -36.77 31.74 -3.18
CA LYS A 387 -36.45 33.19 -3.36
C LYS A 387 -36.77 34.18 -2.23
N LYS A 388 -35.73 34.93 -1.83
CA LYS A 388 -35.69 36.42 -1.92
C LYS A 388 -34.26 36.94 -2.19
N PRO A 389 -34.07 38.12 -2.82
CA PRO A 389 -32.78 38.60 -3.30
C PRO A 389 -32.27 39.90 -2.63
N VAL A 390 -31.00 40.21 -2.93
CA VAL A 390 -30.25 41.49 -2.86
C VAL A 390 -29.94 42.12 -1.50
N THR A 391 -28.64 42.39 -1.27
CA THR A 391 -28.12 43.74 -0.93
C THR A 391 -26.59 43.78 -1.15
N LYS A 392 -26.12 44.86 -1.78
CA LYS A 392 -24.71 45.19 -2.00
C LYS A 392 -24.14 45.86 -0.75
N ALA A 393 -22.97 45.45 -0.29
CA ALA A 393 -22.08 46.29 0.53
C ALA A 393 -20.62 45.84 0.39
N LYS A 394 -19.75 46.83 0.15
CA LYS A 394 -18.29 46.78 0.19
C LYS A 394 -17.81 46.37 1.60
N SER A 395 -16.84 45.45 1.70
CA SER A 395 -15.78 45.55 2.70
C SER A 395 -14.58 44.66 2.34
N ALA A 396 -13.42 45.14 2.80
CA ALA A 396 -12.10 44.64 2.50
C ALA A 396 -11.77 43.30 3.16
N SER A 397 -10.73 42.67 2.60
CA SER A 397 -9.92 41.60 3.18
C SER A 397 -10.63 40.26 3.43
N ARG A 398 -10.20 39.25 2.68
CA ARG A 398 -9.77 37.94 3.21
C ARG A 398 -9.24 37.12 2.06
N LYS A 399 -7.99 36.66 2.22
CA LYS A 399 -7.40 35.54 1.47
C LYS A 399 -8.47 34.47 1.30
N ALA A 400 -8.90 34.27 0.05
CA ALA A 400 -9.80 33.20 -0.32
C ALA A 400 -9.12 31.88 0.03
N LYS A 401 -9.49 31.31 1.19
CA LYS A 401 -9.35 29.88 1.44
C LYS A 401 -10.13 29.22 0.31
N THR A 402 -9.39 28.67 -0.65
CA THR A 402 -9.87 27.80 -1.71
C THR A 402 -10.72 26.72 -1.04
N ALA A 403 -12.04 26.89 -1.10
CA ALA A 403 -12.98 25.92 -0.58
C ALA A 403 -12.71 24.63 -1.37
N ALA A 404 -12.22 23.61 -0.66
CA ALA A 404 -12.00 22.30 -1.23
C ALA A 404 -13.27 21.90 -2.01
N PRO A 405 -13.14 21.44 -3.27
CA PRO A 405 -14.28 21.08 -4.09
C PRO A 405 -15.12 20.07 -3.30
N LYS A 406 -16.37 20.45 -2.99
CA LYS A 406 -17.35 19.56 -2.36
C LYS A 406 -17.37 18.29 -3.19
N ALA A 407 -16.91 17.19 -2.62
CA ALA A 407 -16.88 15.89 -3.26
C ALA A 407 -18.28 15.60 -3.80
N SER A 408 -18.44 15.69 -5.12
CA SER A 408 -19.69 15.33 -5.78
C SER A 408 -19.95 13.88 -5.39
N LYS A 409 -21.11 13.63 -4.77
CA LYS A 409 -21.53 12.30 -4.35
C LYS A 409 -21.36 11.38 -5.56
N ALA A 410 -20.47 10.40 -5.46
CA ALA A 410 -20.22 9.46 -6.55
C ALA A 410 -21.56 8.84 -6.94
N LYS A 411 -21.94 8.97 -8.21
CA LYS A 411 -23.17 8.35 -8.73
C LYS A 411 -23.07 6.85 -8.41
N SER A 412 -24.02 6.31 -7.68
CA SER A 412 -24.03 4.88 -7.37
C SER A 412 -24.32 4.10 -8.65
N ALA A 413 -23.66 2.95 -8.81
CA ALA A 413 -23.87 2.10 -9.97
C ALA A 413 -25.35 1.65 -10.07
N PRO A 414 -25.96 1.66 -11.26
CA PRO A 414 -27.28 1.06 -11.47
C PRO A 414 -27.29 -0.41 -11.04
N ARG A 415 -28.39 -0.86 -10.42
CA ARG A 415 -28.52 -2.25 -9.97
C ARG A 415 -28.41 -3.21 -11.15
N GLY A 416 -27.60 -4.27 -10.99
CA GLY A 416 -27.39 -5.31 -12.00
C GLY A 416 -26.36 -5.00 -13.09
N VAL A 417 -25.67 -3.85 -13.03
CA VAL A 417 -24.57 -3.52 -13.96
C VAL A 417 -23.24 -3.67 -13.22
N PRO A 418 -22.31 -4.53 -13.71
CA PRO A 418 -20.99 -4.67 -13.11
C PRO A 418 -20.22 -3.35 -13.10
N THR A 419 -19.50 -3.10 -12.00
CA THR A 419 -18.71 -1.89 -11.82
C THR A 419 -17.25 -2.16 -12.13
N VAL A 420 -16.62 -1.32 -12.95
CA VAL A 420 -15.19 -1.37 -13.24
C VAL A 420 -14.52 -0.21 -12.53
N SER A 421 -13.60 -0.53 -11.62
CA SER A 421 -12.83 0.44 -10.84
C SER A 421 -11.37 0.52 -11.35
N ARG A 422 -10.73 1.67 -11.10
CA ARG A 422 -9.33 1.94 -11.51
C ARG A 422 -9.07 1.62 -12.99
N TRP A 423 -10.05 1.92 -13.83
CA TRP A 423 -9.97 1.63 -15.25
C TRP A 423 -9.04 2.61 -15.97
N ARG A 424 -8.50 2.17 -17.10
CA ARG A 424 -7.79 3.00 -18.07
C ARG A 424 -8.31 2.71 -19.46
N LYS A 425 -8.39 3.76 -20.29
CA LYS A 425 -8.66 3.63 -21.72
C LYS A 425 -7.38 3.19 -22.44
N ASN A 426 -7.48 2.15 -23.26
CA ASN A 426 -6.42 1.69 -24.14
C ASN A 426 -6.49 2.41 -25.50
N TYR A 427 -5.42 2.32 -26.30
CA TYR A 427 -5.33 2.99 -27.60
C TYR A 427 -6.38 2.51 -28.61
N ASP A 428 -6.77 1.24 -28.53
CA ASP A 428 -7.81 0.62 -29.34
C ASP A 428 -9.23 1.03 -28.94
N GLY A 429 -9.41 1.82 -27.87
CA GLY A 429 -10.72 2.20 -27.34
C GLY A 429 -11.36 1.14 -26.42
N SER A 430 -10.64 0.08 -26.04
CA SER A 430 -11.04 -0.80 -24.95
C SER A 430 -10.75 -0.17 -23.58
N ILE A 431 -11.37 -0.70 -22.53
CA ILE A 431 -11.04 -0.34 -21.14
C ILE A 431 -10.47 -1.56 -20.40
N THR A 432 -9.43 -1.33 -19.60
CA THR A 432 -8.87 -2.33 -18.67
C THR A 432 -9.02 -1.83 -17.25
N GLY A 433 -9.55 -2.66 -16.34
CA GLY A 433 -9.78 -2.28 -14.95
C GLY A 433 -10.15 -3.48 -14.07
N PHE A 434 -10.54 -3.22 -12.83
CA PHE A 434 -10.96 -4.26 -11.88
C PHE A 434 -12.48 -4.30 -11.76
N ILE A 435 -13.08 -5.44 -12.07
CA ILE A 435 -14.53 -5.62 -12.07
C ILE A 435 -15.05 -6.06 -10.69
N THR A 436 -16.23 -5.58 -10.31
CA THR A 436 -17.00 -6.04 -9.15
C THR A 436 -18.49 -6.14 -9.50
N GLY A 437 -19.20 -7.06 -8.85
CA GLY A 437 -20.65 -7.23 -9.03
C GLY A 437 -21.07 -7.90 -10.35
N SER A 438 -20.17 -8.67 -10.98
CA SER A 438 -20.52 -9.58 -12.09
C SER A 438 -20.68 -11.01 -11.55
N SER A 439 -21.60 -11.79 -12.11
CA SER A 439 -21.72 -13.23 -11.80
C SER A 439 -20.73 -14.11 -12.58
N GLN A 440 -20.08 -13.56 -13.61
CA GLN A 440 -19.18 -14.29 -14.51
C GLN A 440 -17.70 -14.15 -14.14
N PHE A 441 -17.35 -13.19 -13.28
CA PHE A 441 -15.99 -12.86 -12.91
C PHE A 441 -15.89 -12.74 -11.40
N ASP A 442 -14.73 -13.08 -10.85
CA ASP A 442 -14.49 -12.95 -9.42
C ASP A 442 -14.37 -11.46 -9.03
N GLU A 443 -14.63 -11.17 -7.76
CA GLU A 443 -14.47 -9.82 -7.23
C GLU A 443 -13.02 -9.34 -7.35
N ASN A 444 -12.85 -8.12 -7.85
CA ASN A 444 -11.54 -7.49 -8.08
C ASN A 444 -10.67 -8.23 -9.11
N GLU A 445 -11.27 -8.99 -10.02
CA GLU A 445 -10.56 -9.56 -11.16
C GLU A 445 -10.20 -8.47 -12.18
N LYS A 446 -9.00 -8.55 -12.75
CA LYS A 446 -8.56 -7.60 -13.79
C LYS A 446 -9.08 -8.05 -15.14
N ILE A 447 -9.99 -7.26 -15.72
CA ILE A 447 -10.57 -7.54 -17.03
C ILE A 447 -10.11 -6.51 -18.07
N THR A 448 -10.03 -6.94 -19.33
CA THR A 448 -9.94 -6.07 -20.50
C THR A 448 -11.19 -6.29 -21.35
N THR A 449 -11.95 -5.23 -21.53
CA THR A 449 -13.19 -5.24 -22.31
C THR A 449 -12.90 -5.14 -23.82
N SER A 450 -13.91 -5.37 -24.65
CA SER A 450 -13.85 -5.00 -26.07
C SER A 450 -14.03 -3.48 -26.25
N GLN A 451 -13.84 -2.97 -27.48
CA GLN A 451 -13.97 -1.54 -27.79
C GLN A 451 -15.33 -0.99 -27.35
N ILE A 452 -15.34 0.21 -26.77
CA ILE A 452 -16.59 0.87 -26.36
C ILE A 452 -17.36 1.33 -27.60
N ALA A 453 -18.57 0.81 -27.76
CA ALA A 453 -19.46 1.13 -28.89
C ALA A 453 -20.44 2.27 -28.58
N ARG A 454 -20.91 2.38 -27.32
CA ARG A 454 -21.81 3.45 -26.88
C ARG A 454 -21.46 3.95 -25.48
N GLY A 455 -21.63 5.24 -25.25
CA GLY A 455 -21.39 5.91 -23.96
C GLY A 455 -20.04 6.64 -23.89
N GLU A 456 -19.98 7.67 -23.05
CA GLU A 456 -18.77 8.45 -22.81
C GLU A 456 -17.88 7.75 -21.77
N ILE A 457 -16.59 7.60 -22.09
CA ILE A 457 -15.59 7.01 -21.20
C ILE A 457 -15.24 8.02 -20.11
N GLY A 458 -16.05 8.05 -19.06
CA GLY A 458 -15.94 8.97 -17.94
C GLY A 458 -16.37 8.35 -16.62
N LYS A 459 -15.84 8.87 -15.51
CA LYS A 459 -16.19 8.40 -14.15
C LYS A 459 -17.66 8.66 -13.87
N GLY A 460 -18.38 7.64 -13.43
CA GLY A 460 -19.81 7.67 -13.12
C GLY A 460 -20.73 7.42 -14.31
N ASN A 461 -20.20 7.01 -15.47
CA ASN A 461 -20.99 6.72 -16.66
C ASN A 461 -21.10 5.20 -16.92
N VAL A 462 -22.21 4.79 -17.55
CA VAL A 462 -22.37 3.42 -18.06
C VAL A 462 -21.91 3.38 -19.50
N VAL A 463 -20.98 2.49 -19.81
CA VAL A 463 -20.47 2.26 -21.16
C VAL A 463 -20.93 0.90 -21.68
N GLN A 464 -21.22 0.82 -22.97
CA GLN A 464 -21.57 -0.41 -23.66
C GLN A 464 -20.45 -0.78 -24.63
N THR A 465 -19.94 -1.99 -24.46
CA THR A 465 -18.92 -2.58 -25.33
C THR A 465 -19.50 -3.04 -26.66
N LYS A 466 -18.64 -3.28 -27.66
CA LYS A 466 -19.04 -3.78 -28.99
C LYS A 466 -19.73 -5.15 -28.94
N SER A 467 -19.42 -5.98 -27.95
CA SER A 467 -20.13 -7.24 -27.69
C SER A 467 -21.52 -7.07 -27.06
N GLY A 468 -21.91 -5.84 -26.72
CA GLY A 468 -23.21 -5.53 -26.12
C GLY A 468 -23.22 -5.54 -24.59
N SER A 469 -22.13 -5.95 -23.93
CA SER A 469 -22.01 -5.96 -22.46
C SER A 469 -21.89 -4.53 -21.90
N LYS A 470 -22.59 -4.26 -20.79
CA LYS A 470 -22.64 -2.95 -20.13
C LYS A 470 -21.80 -2.93 -18.86
N TYR A 471 -21.07 -1.84 -18.63
CA TYR A 471 -20.21 -1.66 -17.47
C TYR A 471 -20.37 -0.25 -16.90
N PHE A 472 -20.36 -0.11 -15.57
CA PHE A 472 -20.34 1.17 -14.88
C PHE A 472 -18.92 1.55 -14.50
N LEU A 473 -18.47 2.76 -14.85
CA LEU A 473 -17.10 3.23 -14.60
C LEU A 473 -17.02 3.99 -13.27
N ASN A 474 -16.34 3.44 -12.25
CA ASN A 474 -16.22 4.07 -10.93
C ASN A 474 -14.85 4.71 -10.68
#